data_AF-A0A7S3WR50-F1
#
_entry.id   AF-A0A7S3WR50-F1
#
_cell.length_a   1.000
_cell.length_b   1.000
_cell.length_c   1.000
_cell.angle_alpha   90.00
_cell.angle_beta   90.00
_cell.angle_gamma   90.00
#
_symmetry.space_group_name_H-M   'P 1'
#
loop_
_entity.id
_entity.type
_entity.pdbx_description
1 polymer ?
#
loop_
_entity_poly.entity_id
_entity_poly.type
_entity_poly.pdbx_seq_one_letter_code
_entity_poly.pdbx_strand_id
1 'polypeptide(L)'
;MLTERGGRGGAVEVAVPRMCAMLALTAIHDVFKVEALLPRVRPEHAPFKGFAAGDVINDHDVAMYYVLDHFPEALPSFAGLDATQRHSVLFTQSKMSFNHGWLVQAEAPPHALFARFKRVIMAGEANPPDVSFYFVHWLTDLAGAVPNPLDGSERLVLGFPYQVLGSFITSFSVLSALATQTETEVFETYLESYWRDAAPRLRLGAPPSGEHAIAMMRLLCQAQSTEAQESVLAAWEKLSADDEKALLRRRGRN
;
A
#
# COMPACT_ATOMS: atom_id res chain seq x y z
N MET A 1 12.36 -32.35 -20.83
CA MET A 1 11.88 -33.29 -19.79
C MET A 1 12.14 -32.63 -18.44
N LEU A 2 11.19 -31.80 -18.00
CA LEU A 2 11.14 -31.23 -16.65
C LEU A 2 9.73 -31.53 -16.17
N THR A 3 9.60 -32.64 -15.46
CA THR A 3 8.37 -33.05 -14.78
C THR A 3 8.67 -32.99 -13.30
N GLU A 4 8.31 -31.88 -12.65
CA GLU A 4 8.14 -31.85 -11.21
C GLU A 4 6.64 -31.81 -10.91
N ARG A 5 6.19 -32.85 -10.20
CA ARG A 5 4.89 -32.93 -9.59
C ARG A 5 4.87 -31.97 -8.39
N GLY A 6 4.03 -30.95 -8.43
CA GLY A 6 3.76 -30.09 -7.29
C GLY A 6 2.34 -29.55 -7.32
N GLY A 7 1.45 -30.14 -6.50
CA GLY A 7 0.20 -29.52 -6.07
C GLY A 7 -0.93 -29.48 -7.11
N ARG A 8 -2.19 -29.53 -6.65
CA ARG A 8 -3.36 -29.24 -7.50
C ARG A 8 -3.36 -27.74 -7.83
N GLY A 9 -2.52 -27.31 -8.77
CA GLY A 9 -2.51 -25.94 -9.26
C GLY A 9 -3.58 -25.76 -10.33
N GLY A 10 -4.56 -24.89 -10.10
CA GLY A 10 -5.44 -24.43 -11.17
C GLY A 10 -4.60 -23.84 -12.31
N ALA A 11 -5.09 -23.97 -13.55
CA ALA A 11 -4.44 -23.32 -14.69
C ALA A 11 -4.38 -21.80 -14.43
N VAL A 12 -3.17 -21.23 -14.45
CA VAL A 12 -2.98 -19.79 -14.37
C VAL A 12 -3.41 -19.20 -15.70
N GLU A 13 -4.42 -18.33 -15.70
CA GLU A 13 -4.92 -17.65 -16.88
C GLU A 13 -4.45 -16.19 -16.89
N VAL A 14 -4.02 -15.70 -18.05
CA VAL A 14 -3.62 -14.30 -18.23
C VAL A 14 -4.85 -13.45 -18.53
N ALA A 15 -5.18 -12.53 -17.63
CA ALA A 15 -6.23 -11.54 -17.85
C ALA A 15 -5.73 -10.42 -18.79
N VAL A 16 -5.79 -10.65 -20.11
CA VAL A 16 -5.29 -9.72 -21.15
C VAL A 16 -5.77 -8.27 -20.95
N PRO A 17 -7.06 -7.98 -20.69
CA PRO A 17 -7.49 -6.60 -20.45
C PRO A 17 -6.79 -5.94 -19.25
N ARG A 18 -6.56 -6.68 -18.16
CA ARG A 18 -5.87 -6.15 -16.99
C ARG A 18 -4.39 -5.88 -17.28
N MET A 19 -3.74 -6.76 -18.05
CA MET A 19 -2.37 -6.55 -18.50
C MET A 19 -2.25 -5.28 -19.36
N CYS A 20 -3.14 -5.06 -20.31
CA CYS A 20 -3.13 -3.85 -21.15
C CYS A 20 -3.29 -2.57 -20.32
N ALA A 21 -4.21 -2.57 -19.35
CA ALA A 21 -4.40 -1.44 -18.44
C ALA A 21 -3.16 -1.18 -17.58
N MET A 22 -2.48 -2.24 -17.12
CA MET A 22 -1.24 -2.13 -16.36
C MET A 22 -0.12 -1.51 -17.19
N LEU A 23 0.08 -1.99 -18.43
CA LEU A 23 1.08 -1.45 -19.35
C LEU A 23 0.84 0.03 -19.67
N ALA A 24 -0.43 0.40 -19.91
CA ALA A 24 -0.81 1.80 -20.13
C ALA A 24 -0.49 2.66 -18.91
N LEU A 25 -0.84 2.19 -17.71
CA LEU A 25 -0.55 2.89 -16.47
C LEU A 25 0.96 3.03 -16.24
N THR A 26 1.73 1.94 -16.35
CA THR A 26 3.20 1.97 -16.19
C THR A 26 3.84 3.02 -17.10
N ALA A 27 3.39 3.12 -18.35
CA ALA A 27 3.93 4.09 -19.31
C ALA A 27 3.64 5.55 -18.94
N ILE A 28 2.52 5.83 -18.28
CA ILE A 28 2.05 7.21 -18.03
C ILE A 28 2.21 7.66 -16.58
N HIS A 29 2.22 6.76 -15.58
CA HIS A 29 1.99 7.09 -14.16
C HIS A 29 2.86 8.26 -13.63
N ASP A 30 4.08 8.37 -14.13
CA ASP A 30 5.08 9.36 -13.73
C ASP A 30 5.31 10.50 -14.72
N VAL A 31 4.55 10.59 -15.83
CA VAL A 31 4.78 11.58 -16.90
C VAL A 31 4.76 13.02 -16.41
N PHE A 32 3.97 13.32 -15.37
CA PHE A 32 3.85 14.65 -14.76
C PHE A 32 4.96 14.98 -13.76
N LYS A 33 5.97 14.11 -13.59
CA LYS A 33 7.26 14.53 -13.01
C LYS A 33 8.04 15.47 -13.94
N VAL A 34 7.68 15.50 -15.23
CA VAL A 34 8.20 16.48 -16.20
C VAL A 34 7.42 17.79 -16.04
N GLU A 35 8.04 18.79 -15.40
CA GLU A 35 7.38 20.07 -15.06
C GLU A 35 6.71 20.76 -16.25
N ALA A 36 7.30 20.64 -17.45
CA ALA A 36 6.76 21.23 -18.69
C ALA A 36 5.41 20.64 -19.11
N LEU A 37 5.05 19.46 -18.61
CA LEU A 37 3.80 18.77 -18.91
C LEU A 37 2.71 19.02 -17.85
N LEU A 38 3.02 19.73 -16.76
CA LEU A 38 2.06 19.95 -15.68
C LEU A 38 0.83 20.74 -16.15
N PRO A 39 -0.39 20.24 -15.89
CA PRO A 39 -1.61 20.90 -16.29
C PRO A 39 -1.89 22.12 -15.39
N ARG A 40 -2.68 23.05 -15.94
CA ARG A 40 -3.34 24.10 -15.16
C ARG A 40 -4.80 23.77 -14.96
N VAL A 41 -5.33 24.11 -13.80
CA VAL A 41 -6.77 23.97 -13.52
C VAL A 41 -7.54 24.92 -14.44
N ARG A 42 -8.48 24.38 -15.21
CA ARG A 42 -9.37 25.20 -16.05
C ARG A 42 -10.48 25.81 -15.19
N PRO A 43 -11.00 27.01 -15.55
CA PRO A 43 -12.07 27.65 -14.78
C PRO A 43 -13.29 26.75 -14.53
N GLU A 44 -13.67 25.92 -15.49
CA GLU A 44 -14.80 24.99 -15.41
C GLU A 44 -14.60 23.81 -14.43
N HIS A 45 -13.35 23.52 -14.03
CA HIS A 45 -13.02 22.43 -13.10
C HIS A 45 -12.56 22.95 -11.72
N ALA A 46 -12.56 24.26 -11.53
CA ALA A 46 -12.12 24.88 -10.28
C ALA A 46 -13.24 24.90 -9.22
N PRO A 47 -12.91 24.74 -7.92
CA PRO A 47 -11.60 24.33 -7.41
C PRO A 47 -11.36 22.83 -7.60
N PHE A 48 -10.11 22.43 -7.83
CA PHE A 48 -9.74 21.02 -7.99
C PHE A 48 -8.73 20.59 -6.92
N LYS A 49 -9.15 19.75 -5.97
CA LYS A 49 -8.29 19.18 -4.91
C LYS A 49 -7.39 20.21 -4.19
N GLY A 50 -7.88 21.44 -4.01
CA GLY A 50 -7.17 22.53 -3.33
C GLY A 50 -6.50 23.56 -4.26
N PHE A 51 -6.51 23.32 -5.57
CA PHE A 51 -5.99 24.25 -6.58
C PHE A 51 -7.12 25.13 -7.15
N ALA A 52 -6.84 26.43 -7.32
CA ALA A 52 -7.74 27.40 -7.92
C ALA A 52 -7.60 27.42 -9.46
N ALA A 53 -8.54 28.09 -10.13
CA ALA A 53 -8.46 28.27 -11.59
C ALA A 53 -7.15 28.97 -12.00
N GLY A 54 -6.44 28.39 -12.98
CA GLY A 54 -5.17 28.90 -13.48
C GLY A 54 -3.94 28.39 -12.73
N ASP A 55 -4.10 27.80 -11.54
CA ASP A 55 -2.98 27.22 -10.78
C ASP A 55 -2.38 26.05 -11.53
N VAL A 56 -1.04 25.93 -11.47
CA VAL A 56 -0.32 24.74 -11.91
C VAL A 56 -0.49 23.66 -10.86
N ILE A 57 -0.95 22.48 -11.27
CA ILE A 57 -1.03 21.33 -10.38
C ILE A 57 0.39 20.76 -10.25
N ASN A 58 1.08 21.09 -9.16
CA ASN A 58 2.49 20.72 -8.93
C ASN A 58 2.68 19.38 -8.20
N ASP A 59 1.60 18.76 -7.73
CA ASP A 59 1.58 17.39 -7.23
C ASP A 59 1.30 16.45 -8.42
N HIS A 60 2.30 15.65 -8.82
CA HIS A 60 2.22 14.78 -10.02
C HIS A 60 1.07 13.76 -9.97
N ASP A 61 0.73 13.22 -8.80
CA ASP A 61 -0.42 12.30 -8.65
C ASP A 61 -1.74 13.04 -8.90
N VAL A 62 -1.86 14.27 -8.38
CA VAL A 62 -3.05 15.12 -8.61
C VAL A 62 -3.13 15.56 -10.07
N ALA A 63 -2.01 15.88 -10.70
CA ALA A 63 -1.92 16.24 -12.11
C ALA A 63 -2.35 15.06 -13.01
N MET A 64 -1.86 13.85 -12.71
CA MET A 64 -2.26 12.64 -13.40
C MET A 64 -3.77 12.43 -13.31
N TYR A 65 -4.31 12.42 -12.09
CA TYR A 65 -5.74 12.25 -11.89
C TYR A 65 -6.58 13.31 -12.63
N TYR A 66 -6.16 14.57 -12.64
CA TYR A 66 -6.83 15.66 -13.36
C TYR A 66 -6.89 15.42 -14.87
N VAL A 67 -5.78 14.96 -15.48
CA VAL A 67 -5.72 14.69 -16.92
C VAL A 67 -6.53 13.44 -17.28
N LEU A 68 -6.45 12.38 -16.47
CA LEU A 68 -7.24 11.17 -16.73
C LEU A 68 -8.76 11.43 -16.66
N ASP A 69 -9.19 12.27 -15.72
CA ASP A 69 -10.61 12.57 -15.50
C ASP A 69 -11.18 13.55 -16.54
N HIS A 70 -10.42 14.60 -16.88
CA HIS A 70 -10.94 15.70 -17.73
C HIS A 70 -10.41 15.69 -19.17
N PHE A 71 -9.24 15.10 -19.42
CA PHE A 71 -8.55 15.13 -20.72
C PHE A 71 -7.97 13.77 -21.10
N PRO A 72 -8.76 12.68 -21.08
CA PRO A 72 -8.25 11.33 -21.35
C PRO A 72 -7.53 11.23 -22.71
N GLU A 73 -8.00 11.95 -23.72
CA GLU A 73 -7.42 12.00 -25.07
C GLU A 73 -5.99 12.57 -25.12
N ALA A 74 -5.54 13.30 -24.09
CA ALA A 74 -4.16 13.75 -23.99
C ALA A 74 -3.17 12.60 -23.73
N LEU A 75 -3.69 11.44 -23.29
CA LEU A 75 -2.93 10.22 -23.03
C LEU A 75 -3.52 9.06 -23.82
N PRO A 76 -3.17 8.89 -25.11
CA PRO A 76 -3.80 7.91 -26.01
C PRO A 76 -3.78 6.47 -25.48
N SER A 77 -2.72 6.06 -24.78
CA SER A 77 -2.62 4.74 -24.14
C SER A 77 -3.70 4.49 -23.09
N PHE A 78 -4.19 5.54 -22.41
CA PHE A 78 -5.31 5.48 -21.49
C PHE A 78 -6.65 5.64 -22.20
N ALA A 79 -6.76 6.59 -23.15
CA ALA A 79 -8.00 6.83 -23.90
C ALA A 79 -8.48 5.58 -24.65
N GLY A 80 -7.55 4.78 -25.18
CA GLY A 80 -7.84 3.54 -25.91
C GLY A 80 -8.28 2.36 -25.04
N LEU A 81 -8.26 2.49 -23.71
CA LEU A 81 -8.75 1.47 -22.79
C LEU A 81 -10.29 1.51 -22.70
N ASP A 82 -10.90 0.34 -22.44
CA ASP A 82 -12.33 0.27 -22.17
C ASP A 82 -12.70 0.95 -20.83
N ALA A 83 -14.00 1.13 -20.59
CA ALA A 83 -14.48 1.83 -19.40
C ALA A 83 -14.06 1.15 -18.08
N THR A 84 -14.03 -0.19 -18.05
CA THR A 84 -13.64 -0.96 -16.85
C THR A 84 -12.15 -0.79 -16.56
N GLN A 85 -11.31 -0.90 -17.60
CA GLN A 85 -9.87 -0.70 -17.51
C GLN A 85 -9.52 0.73 -17.08
N ARG A 86 -10.18 1.74 -17.67
CA ARG A 86 -9.99 3.16 -17.31
C ARG A 86 -10.38 3.41 -15.86
N HIS A 87 -11.47 2.80 -15.39
CA HIS A 87 -11.89 2.91 -14.00
C HIS A 87 -10.81 2.38 -13.04
N SER A 88 -10.22 1.22 -13.30
CA SER A 88 -9.16 0.66 -12.45
C SER A 88 -7.89 1.52 -12.42
N VAL A 89 -7.52 2.12 -13.55
CA VAL A 89 -6.39 3.06 -13.63
C VAL A 89 -6.70 4.34 -12.86
N LEU A 90 -7.90 4.92 -13.02
CA LEU A 90 -8.36 6.09 -12.26
C LEU A 90 -8.38 5.81 -10.75
N PHE A 91 -8.88 4.64 -10.34
CA PHE A 91 -8.87 4.20 -8.94
C PHE A 91 -7.44 4.14 -8.39
N THR A 92 -6.51 3.57 -9.15
CA THR A 92 -5.10 3.44 -8.74
C THR A 92 -4.42 4.80 -8.57
N GLN A 93 -4.75 5.76 -9.44
CA GLN A 93 -4.25 7.13 -9.40
C GLN A 93 -5.04 8.04 -8.45
N SER A 94 -6.14 7.56 -7.91
CA SER A 94 -6.84 8.27 -6.84
C SER A 94 -5.93 8.27 -5.61
N LYS A 95 -5.65 9.45 -5.06
CA LYS A 95 -4.83 9.59 -3.86
C LYS A 95 -5.52 8.89 -2.70
N MET A 96 -5.30 7.60 -2.48
CA MET A 96 -5.96 6.82 -1.41
C MET A 96 -5.39 7.13 -0.03
N SER A 97 -4.35 7.97 0.05
CA SER A 97 -3.62 8.33 1.29
C SER A 97 -3.11 7.11 2.07
N PHE A 98 -3.05 5.94 1.44
CA PHE A 98 -2.54 4.74 2.06
C PHE A 98 -1.03 4.69 1.94
N ASN A 99 -0.35 4.71 3.09
CA ASN A 99 1.10 4.62 3.16
C ASN A 99 1.49 3.20 3.60
N HIS A 100 1.98 2.41 2.65
CA HIS A 100 2.44 1.04 2.93
C HIS A 100 3.59 0.99 3.95
N GLY A 101 4.50 1.97 3.91
CA GLY A 101 5.60 2.06 4.89
C GLY A 101 5.08 2.17 6.31
N TRP A 102 4.09 3.04 6.53
CA TRP A 102 3.46 3.19 7.84
C TRP A 102 2.74 1.92 8.32
N LEU A 103 2.14 1.14 7.40
CA LEU A 103 1.53 -0.14 7.75
C LEU A 103 2.59 -1.19 8.10
N VAL A 104 3.61 -1.36 7.25
CA VAL A 104 4.69 -2.34 7.43
C VAL A 104 5.49 -2.09 8.72
N GLN A 105 5.51 -0.85 9.20
CA GLN A 105 6.13 -0.47 10.46
C GLN A 105 5.11 -0.34 11.60
N ALA A 106 3.83 -0.56 11.36
CA ALA A 106 2.77 -0.27 12.33
C ALA A 106 2.92 1.11 13.02
N GLU A 107 3.42 2.12 12.30
CA GLU A 107 3.84 3.42 12.83
C GLU A 107 2.64 4.33 13.08
N ALA A 108 1.69 4.34 12.14
CA ALA A 108 0.53 5.21 12.19
C ALA A 108 -0.66 4.53 12.90
N PRO A 109 -1.57 5.32 13.50
CA PRO A 109 -2.80 4.78 14.08
C PRO A 109 -3.73 4.21 12.98
N PRO A 110 -4.64 3.27 13.33
CA PRO A 110 -5.50 2.59 12.36
C PRO A 110 -6.29 3.53 11.46
N HIS A 111 -6.83 4.62 12.03
CA HIS A 111 -7.63 5.58 11.27
C HIS A 111 -6.81 6.27 10.17
N ALA A 112 -5.62 6.77 10.52
CA ALA A 112 -4.72 7.43 9.57
C ALA A 112 -4.26 6.48 8.45
N LEU A 113 -4.13 5.18 8.75
CA LEU A 113 -3.79 4.15 7.77
C LEU A 113 -4.98 3.85 6.85
N PHE A 114 -6.15 3.59 7.41
CA PHE A 114 -7.19 2.83 6.69
C PHE A 114 -8.43 3.63 6.32
N ALA A 115 -8.72 4.76 6.98
CA ALA A 115 -10.03 5.40 6.87
C ALA A 115 -10.39 5.84 5.46
N ARG A 116 -9.43 6.39 4.72
CA ARG A 116 -9.66 6.82 3.35
C ARG A 116 -9.86 5.62 2.42
N PHE A 117 -8.99 4.61 2.51
CA PHE A 117 -9.10 3.40 1.71
C PHE A 117 -10.42 2.67 1.97
N LYS A 118 -10.80 2.53 3.25
CA LYS A 118 -12.06 1.93 3.66
C LYS A 118 -13.26 2.71 3.13
N ARG A 119 -13.23 4.05 3.17
CA ARG A 119 -14.31 4.89 2.60
C ARG A 119 -14.50 4.61 1.11
N VAL A 120 -13.42 4.50 0.34
CA VAL A 120 -13.47 4.23 -1.10
C VAL A 120 -14.06 2.84 -1.38
N ILE A 121 -13.64 1.81 -0.61
CA ILE A 121 -14.25 0.47 -0.69
C ILE A 121 -15.75 0.53 -0.36
N MET A 122 -16.13 1.16 0.75
CA MET A 122 -17.52 1.22 1.23
C MET A 122 -18.43 2.05 0.32
N ALA A 123 -17.90 3.06 -0.36
CA ALA A 123 -18.64 3.85 -1.35
C ALA A 123 -18.90 3.07 -2.65
N GLY A 124 -18.34 1.87 -2.80
CA GLY A 124 -18.43 1.08 -4.03
C GLY A 124 -17.59 1.66 -5.18
N GLU A 125 -16.70 2.59 -4.87
CA GLU A 125 -15.77 3.21 -5.82
C GLU A 125 -14.61 2.26 -6.19
N ALA A 126 -14.51 1.10 -5.53
CA ALA A 126 -13.54 0.07 -5.81
C ALA A 126 -14.12 -1.33 -5.57
N ASN A 127 -13.98 -2.23 -6.54
CA ASN A 127 -14.26 -3.64 -6.37
C ASN A 127 -12.96 -4.43 -6.05
N PRO A 128 -13.05 -5.70 -5.59
CA PRO A 128 -11.85 -6.47 -5.26
C PRO A 128 -10.83 -6.58 -6.42
N PRO A 129 -11.23 -6.77 -7.69
CA PRO A 129 -10.30 -6.67 -8.82
C PRO A 129 -9.53 -5.35 -8.93
N ASP A 130 -10.14 -4.22 -8.60
CA ASP A 130 -9.48 -2.90 -8.65
C ASP A 130 -8.48 -2.72 -7.51
N VAL A 131 -8.80 -3.23 -6.31
CA VAL A 131 -7.85 -3.30 -5.19
C VAL A 131 -6.65 -4.17 -5.55
N SER A 132 -6.88 -5.36 -6.12
CA SER A 132 -5.80 -6.21 -6.62
C SER A 132 -4.96 -5.52 -7.71
N PHE A 133 -5.62 -4.78 -8.62
CA PHE A 133 -4.93 -4.03 -9.67
C PHE A 133 -4.02 -2.94 -9.08
N TYR A 134 -4.50 -2.16 -8.10
CA TYR A 134 -3.70 -1.15 -7.38
C TYR A 134 -2.42 -1.73 -6.79
N PHE A 135 -2.52 -2.92 -6.18
CA PHE A 135 -1.40 -3.61 -5.57
C PHE A 135 -0.39 -4.16 -6.60
N VAL A 136 -0.88 -4.75 -7.68
CA VAL A 136 0.01 -5.20 -8.77
C VAL A 136 0.73 -4.00 -9.39
N HIS A 137 0.05 -2.87 -9.55
CA HIS A 137 0.69 -1.62 -10.01
C HIS A 137 1.88 -1.23 -9.12
N TRP A 138 1.73 -1.29 -7.80
CA TRP A 138 2.83 -0.96 -6.90
C TRP A 138 4.02 -1.91 -7.06
N LEU A 139 3.77 -3.22 -7.24
CA LEU A 139 4.84 -4.18 -7.53
C LEU A 139 5.54 -3.84 -8.84
N THR A 140 4.79 -3.44 -9.87
CA THR A 140 5.36 -3.05 -11.15
C THR A 140 6.15 -1.75 -11.06
N ASP A 141 5.70 -0.78 -10.26
CA ASP A 141 6.42 0.47 -9.99
C ASP A 141 7.74 0.19 -9.25
N LEU A 142 7.70 -0.65 -8.22
CA LEU A 142 8.91 -1.06 -7.49
C LEU A 142 9.91 -1.80 -8.39
N ALA A 143 9.42 -2.70 -9.25
CA ALA A 143 10.24 -3.38 -10.26
C ALA A 143 10.79 -2.41 -11.32
N GLY A 144 10.04 -1.36 -11.65
CA GLY A 144 10.41 -0.33 -12.61
C GLY A 144 11.22 0.83 -12.04
N ALA A 145 11.57 0.78 -10.74
CA ALA A 145 12.24 1.88 -10.04
C ALA A 145 13.68 2.17 -10.50
N VAL A 146 14.19 1.44 -11.49
CA VAL A 146 15.45 1.73 -12.18
C VAL A 146 15.25 1.71 -13.70
N PRO A 147 16.02 2.47 -14.48
CA PRO A 147 15.75 2.70 -15.90
C PRO A 147 15.81 1.46 -16.80
N ASN A 148 16.46 0.38 -16.36
CA ASN A 148 16.66 -0.84 -17.14
C ASN A 148 15.77 -1.97 -16.60
N PRO A 149 14.93 -2.62 -17.43
CA PRO A 149 14.06 -3.71 -17.00
C PRO A 149 14.77 -4.88 -16.30
N LEU A 150 15.98 -5.23 -16.73
CA LEU A 150 16.77 -6.30 -16.10
C LEU A 150 17.22 -5.88 -14.70
N ASP A 151 17.81 -4.68 -14.60
CA ASP A 151 18.32 -4.13 -13.34
C ASP A 151 17.17 -3.88 -12.35
N GLY A 152 15.97 -3.59 -12.84
CA GLY A 152 14.78 -3.38 -12.00
C GLY A 152 14.21 -4.67 -11.46
N SER A 153 14.16 -5.70 -12.29
CA SER A 153 13.87 -7.06 -11.86
C SER A 153 14.92 -7.53 -10.85
N GLU A 154 16.21 -7.26 -11.09
CA GLU A 154 17.30 -7.58 -10.19
C GLU A 154 17.20 -6.82 -8.87
N ARG A 155 16.89 -5.51 -8.90
CA ARG A 155 16.67 -4.71 -7.70
C ARG A 155 15.52 -5.26 -6.87
N LEU A 156 14.39 -5.63 -7.49
CA LEU A 156 13.26 -6.22 -6.78
C LEU A 156 13.62 -7.58 -6.17
N VAL A 157 14.36 -8.42 -6.91
CA VAL A 157 14.61 -9.82 -6.52
C VAL A 157 15.80 -9.98 -5.57
N LEU A 158 16.91 -9.26 -5.83
CA LEU A 158 18.16 -9.38 -5.08
C LEU A 158 18.39 -8.20 -4.12
N GLY A 159 17.99 -6.99 -4.52
CA GLY A 159 18.27 -5.76 -3.79
C GLY A 159 17.22 -5.37 -2.75
N PHE A 160 15.99 -5.82 -2.91
CA PHE A 160 14.89 -5.42 -2.05
C PHE A 160 14.85 -6.30 -0.80
N PRO A 161 14.81 -5.73 0.42
CA PRO A 161 14.83 -6.53 1.62
C PRO A 161 13.62 -7.48 1.66
N TYR A 162 13.89 -8.78 1.76
CA TYR A 162 12.85 -9.83 1.75
C TYR A 162 11.77 -9.59 2.82
N GLN A 163 12.17 -9.07 3.99
CA GLN A 163 11.26 -8.72 5.08
C GLN A 163 10.26 -7.62 4.68
N VAL A 164 10.70 -6.63 3.89
CA VAL A 164 9.85 -5.54 3.41
C VAL A 164 8.91 -6.05 2.31
N LEU A 165 9.40 -6.89 1.38
CA LEU A 165 8.55 -7.52 0.37
C LEU A 165 7.49 -8.45 0.99
N GLY A 166 7.89 -9.26 1.98
CA GLY A 166 6.98 -10.14 2.70
C GLY A 166 5.90 -9.36 3.44
N SER A 167 6.28 -8.30 4.16
CA SER A 167 5.33 -7.43 4.85
C SER A 167 4.36 -6.73 3.88
N PHE A 168 4.86 -6.36 2.70
CA PHE A 168 4.05 -5.79 1.64
C PHE A 168 3.02 -6.79 1.10
N ILE A 169 3.43 -8.02 0.76
CA ILE A 169 2.51 -9.07 0.31
C ILE A 169 1.45 -9.38 1.38
N THR A 170 1.86 -9.44 2.65
CA THR A 170 0.92 -9.66 3.77
C THR A 170 -0.08 -8.51 3.92
N SER A 171 0.25 -7.28 3.54
CA SER A 171 -0.70 -6.16 3.61
C SER A 171 -1.94 -6.31 2.72
N PHE A 172 -1.90 -7.19 1.71
CA PHE A 172 -3.01 -7.38 0.77
C PHE A 172 -4.22 -8.02 1.46
N SER A 173 -3.96 -8.99 2.34
CA SER A 173 -5.01 -9.64 3.12
C SER A 173 -5.63 -8.68 4.14
N VAL A 174 -4.81 -7.79 4.71
CA VAL A 174 -5.23 -6.73 5.63
C VAL A 174 -6.21 -5.78 4.98
N LEU A 175 -5.91 -5.25 3.78
CA LEU A 175 -6.83 -4.33 3.10
C LEU A 175 -8.12 -5.00 2.63
N SER A 176 -8.06 -6.27 2.23
CA SER A 176 -9.25 -7.03 1.84
C SER A 176 -10.25 -7.14 3.01
N ALA A 177 -9.78 -7.18 4.25
CA ALA A 177 -10.62 -7.25 5.44
C ALA A 177 -11.34 -5.93 5.77
N LEU A 178 -10.88 -4.77 5.26
CA LEU A 178 -11.51 -3.46 5.53
C LEU A 178 -12.95 -3.34 5.00
N ALA A 179 -13.32 -4.18 4.03
CA ALA A 179 -14.67 -4.23 3.50
C ALA A 179 -15.70 -4.68 4.54
N THR A 180 -15.29 -5.51 5.51
CA THR A 180 -16.20 -6.15 6.47
C THR A 180 -15.85 -5.90 7.93
N GLN A 181 -14.64 -5.43 8.23
CA GLN A 181 -14.15 -5.20 9.59
C GLN A 181 -13.82 -3.72 9.83
N THR A 182 -13.80 -3.29 11.08
CA THR A 182 -13.34 -1.95 11.49
C THR A 182 -11.84 -1.77 11.27
N GLU A 183 -11.40 -0.51 11.15
CA GLU A 183 -9.98 -0.17 11.01
C GLU A 183 -9.14 -0.74 12.16
N THR A 184 -9.73 -0.74 13.37
CA THR A 184 -9.08 -1.28 14.58
C THR A 184 -8.97 -2.80 14.53
N GLU A 185 -10.06 -3.51 14.24
CA GLU A 185 -10.04 -5.00 14.14
C GLU A 185 -9.04 -5.49 13.10
N VAL A 186 -8.97 -4.82 11.94
CA VAL A 186 -8.01 -5.13 10.87
C VAL A 186 -6.58 -4.92 11.34
N PHE A 187 -6.32 -3.80 12.04
CA PHE A 187 -4.97 -3.50 12.56
C PHE A 187 -4.53 -4.47 13.66
N GLU A 188 -5.42 -4.80 14.58
CA GLU A 188 -5.13 -5.75 15.66
C GLU A 188 -4.87 -7.15 15.10
N THR A 189 -5.68 -7.60 14.14
CA THR A 189 -5.45 -8.87 13.42
C THR A 189 -4.09 -8.90 12.72
N TYR A 190 -3.70 -7.79 12.07
CA TYR A 190 -2.39 -7.65 11.44
C TYR A 190 -1.25 -7.81 12.45
N LEU A 191 -1.35 -7.12 13.60
CA LEU A 191 -0.35 -7.20 14.67
C LEU A 191 -0.25 -8.61 15.28
N GLU A 192 -1.38 -9.29 15.49
CA GLU A 192 -1.39 -10.66 15.98
C GLU A 192 -0.77 -11.64 14.97
N SER A 193 -1.04 -11.47 13.67
CA SER A 193 -0.41 -12.28 12.63
C SER A 193 1.10 -12.09 12.65
N TYR A 194 1.56 -10.84 12.69
CA TYR A 194 2.99 -10.53 12.78
C TYR A 194 3.64 -11.18 14.01
N TRP A 195 2.98 -11.12 15.18
CA TRP A 195 3.46 -11.78 16.39
C TRP A 195 3.59 -13.29 16.20
N ARG A 196 2.55 -13.94 15.67
CA ARG A 196 2.53 -15.39 15.42
C ARG A 196 3.64 -15.81 14.46
N ASP A 197 3.91 -15.01 13.43
CA ASP A 197 4.99 -15.28 12.48
C ASP A 197 6.38 -15.14 13.11
N ALA A 198 6.56 -14.16 14.01
CA ALA A 198 7.80 -13.95 14.74
C ALA A 198 8.03 -14.98 15.88
N ALA A 199 6.96 -15.56 16.43
CA ALA A 199 7.00 -16.37 17.64
C ALA A 199 7.93 -17.60 17.59
N PRO A 200 7.98 -18.42 16.51
CA PRO A 200 8.90 -19.57 16.46
C PRO A 200 10.37 -19.15 16.52
N ARG A 201 10.69 -18.00 15.93
CA ARG A 201 12.06 -17.49 15.78
C ARG A 201 12.56 -16.83 17.05
N LEU A 202 11.67 -16.11 17.72
CA LEU A 202 11.93 -15.37 18.96
C LEU A 202 11.53 -16.15 20.24
N ARG A 203 11.02 -17.37 20.08
CA ARG A 203 10.53 -18.24 21.18
C ARG A 203 9.45 -17.57 22.03
N LEU A 204 8.53 -16.87 21.38
CA LEU A 204 7.41 -16.19 22.05
C LEU A 204 6.24 -17.14 22.29
N GLY A 205 5.44 -16.81 23.30
CA GLY A 205 4.15 -17.45 23.54
C GLY A 205 3.04 -16.92 22.63
N ALA A 206 1.79 -17.14 23.05
CA ALA A 206 0.63 -16.53 22.40
C ALA A 206 0.74 -14.99 22.37
N PRO A 207 0.07 -14.32 21.41
CA PRO A 207 0.00 -12.86 21.40
C PRO A 207 -0.37 -12.29 22.78
N PRO A 208 0.27 -11.20 23.22
CA PRO A 208 0.00 -10.61 24.51
C PRO A 208 -1.45 -10.12 24.60
N SER A 209 -1.98 -10.05 25.82
CA SER A 209 -3.31 -9.51 26.10
C SER A 209 -3.24 -8.39 27.15
N GLY A 210 -4.31 -7.61 27.28
CA GLY A 210 -4.37 -6.49 28.21
C GLY A 210 -3.92 -5.15 27.61
N GLU A 211 -3.79 -4.14 28.46
CA GLU A 211 -3.65 -2.74 28.04
C GLU A 211 -2.36 -2.45 27.24
N HIS A 212 -1.32 -3.26 27.45
CA HIS A 212 -0.01 -3.11 26.82
C HIS A 212 0.18 -3.93 25.53
N ALA A 213 -0.74 -4.84 25.23
CA ALA A 213 -0.60 -5.80 24.13
C ALA A 213 -0.28 -5.12 22.78
N ILE A 214 -1.07 -4.10 22.43
CA ILE A 214 -0.91 -3.36 21.18
C ILE A 214 0.43 -2.63 21.12
N ALA A 215 0.87 -1.99 22.21
CA ALA A 215 2.14 -1.28 22.24
C ALA A 215 3.32 -2.23 22.01
N MET A 216 3.30 -3.39 22.68
CA MET A 216 4.36 -4.38 22.53
C MET A 216 4.38 -5.00 21.13
N MET A 217 3.22 -5.38 20.59
CA MET A 217 3.15 -5.93 19.22
C MET A 217 3.61 -4.91 18.16
N ARG A 218 3.28 -3.61 18.33
CA ARG A 218 3.74 -2.55 17.43
C ARG A 218 5.25 -2.34 17.49
N LEU A 219 5.84 -2.28 18.68
CA LEU A 219 7.29 -2.12 18.83
C LEU A 219 8.06 -3.31 18.23
N LEU A 220 7.53 -4.52 18.39
CA LEU A 220 8.10 -5.71 17.76
C LEU A 220 8.04 -5.63 16.23
N CYS A 221 6.92 -5.13 15.68
CA CYS A 221 6.76 -4.89 14.24
C CYS A 221 7.75 -3.84 13.71
N GLN A 222 7.96 -2.75 14.46
CA GLN A 222 8.87 -1.65 14.11
C GLN A 222 10.35 -2.05 14.06
N ALA A 223 10.74 -3.06 14.83
CA ALA A 223 12.15 -3.45 14.96
C ALA A 223 12.74 -4.07 13.67
N GLN A 224 11.90 -4.61 12.78
CA GLN A 224 12.24 -5.09 11.41
C GLN A 224 13.41 -6.10 11.24
N SER A 225 14.15 -6.45 12.30
CA SER A 225 15.17 -7.52 12.35
C SER A 225 15.04 -8.34 13.65
N THR A 226 15.55 -9.58 13.67
CA THR A 226 15.52 -10.40 14.90
C THR A 226 16.29 -9.79 16.04
N GLU A 227 17.47 -9.26 15.75
CA GLU A 227 18.39 -8.73 16.76
C GLU A 227 17.77 -7.49 17.41
N ALA A 228 17.11 -6.64 16.62
CA ALA A 228 16.35 -5.51 17.11
C ALA A 228 15.09 -5.95 17.87
N GLN A 229 14.39 -6.99 17.41
CA GLN A 229 13.20 -7.55 18.08
C GLN A 229 13.55 -8.11 19.46
N GLU A 230 14.62 -8.89 19.57
CA GLU A 230 15.15 -9.39 20.84
C GLU A 230 15.54 -8.24 21.77
N SER A 231 16.17 -7.19 21.23
CA SER A 231 16.53 -5.99 21.99
C SER A 231 15.31 -5.24 22.52
N VAL A 232 14.25 -5.11 21.71
CA VAL A 232 12.98 -4.50 22.11
C VAL A 232 12.32 -5.30 23.23
N LEU A 233 12.27 -6.63 23.11
CA LEU A 233 11.69 -7.50 24.14
C LEU A 233 12.46 -7.41 25.46
N ALA A 234 13.80 -7.46 25.40
CA ALA A 234 14.65 -7.33 26.59
C ALA A 234 14.60 -5.93 27.23
N ALA A 235 14.40 -4.88 26.42
CA ALA A 235 14.20 -3.52 26.92
C ALA A 235 12.82 -3.35 27.55
N TRP A 236 11.79 -3.97 26.98
CA TRP A 236 10.42 -3.92 27.48
C TRP A 236 10.32 -4.41 28.93
N GLU A 237 10.98 -5.52 29.27
CA GLU A 237 11.01 -6.06 30.64
C GLU A 237 11.68 -5.13 31.67
N LYS A 238 12.42 -4.12 31.20
CA LYS A 238 13.16 -3.18 32.04
C LYS A 238 12.53 -1.78 32.09
N LEU A 239 11.39 -1.59 31.43
CA LEU A 239 10.73 -0.29 31.38
C LEU A 239 10.25 0.13 32.78
N SER A 240 10.35 1.43 33.05
CA SER A 240 9.71 2.02 34.21
C SER A 240 8.20 2.15 33.98
N ALA A 241 7.41 2.20 35.05
CA ALA A 241 5.96 2.43 34.94
C ALA A 241 5.61 3.75 34.23
N ASP A 242 6.47 4.77 34.33
CA ASP A 242 6.27 6.05 33.65
C ASP A 242 6.53 5.93 32.13
N ASP A 243 7.55 5.17 31.72
CA ASP A 243 7.84 4.92 30.30
C ASP A 243 6.76 4.03 29.66
N GLU A 244 6.29 3.00 30.38
CA GLU A 244 5.17 2.18 29.95
C GLU A 244 3.92 3.04 29.70
N LYS A 245 3.61 3.94 30.65
CA LYS A 245 2.48 4.86 30.53
C LYS A 245 2.64 5.84 29.36
N ALA A 246 3.86 6.29 29.09
CA ALA A 246 4.15 7.15 27.94
C ALA A 246 3.91 6.42 26.61
N LEU A 247 4.31 5.16 26.51
CA LEU A 247 4.07 4.30 25.34
C LEU A 247 2.59 4.02 25.13
N LEU A 248 1.83 3.80 26.20
CA LEU A 248 0.37 3.63 26.14
C LEU A 248 -0.36 4.89 25.66
N ARG A 249 0.11 6.09 26.06
CA ARG A 249 -0.53 7.37 25.69
C ARG A 249 -0.42 7.73 24.21
N ARG A 250 0.57 7.20 23.48
CA ARG A 250 0.68 7.37 22.02
C ARG A 250 -0.47 6.70 21.24
N ARG A 251 -1.39 6.01 21.93
CA ARG A 251 -2.67 5.49 21.41
C ARG A 251 -3.75 6.56 21.14
N GLY A 252 -3.63 7.77 21.70
CA GLY A 252 -4.79 8.67 21.90
C GLY A 252 -4.98 9.87 20.96
N ARG A 253 -4.18 10.06 19.90
CA ARG A 253 -4.47 11.12 18.92
C ARG A 253 -5.16 10.52 17.69
N ASN A 254 -6.49 10.52 17.77
CA ASN A 254 -7.42 10.40 16.64
C ASN A 254 -7.13 11.48 15.59
#